data_AF-A0A9D5YAI0-F1
#
_entry.id   AF-A0A9D5YAI0-F1
#
_cell.length_a   1.000
_cell.length_b   1.000
_cell.length_c   1.000
_cell.angle_alpha   90.00
_cell.angle_beta   90.00
_cell.angle_gamma   90.00
#
_symmetry.space_group_name_H-M   'P 1'
#
loop_
_entity.id
_entity.type
_entity.pdbx_description
1 polymer ?
#
loop_
_entity_poly.entity_id
_entity_poly.type
_entity_poly.pdbx_seq_one_letter_code
_entity_poly.pdbx_strand_id
1 'polypeptide(L)'
;MDYNATAYNQSDAFGAQGIRYTLLIVEPGNNIRVHNIDKASLTIGRQGPDAQSELTLNSKIVSRRHGCFSISAGQLFYTDYPNLNGTYINGAKIQRPNEGQSQPMKLKDGDILRIDSGDLSRPHSDGIIMLISCAATNMERWCTLPLAACGETVLIGRNVPAGNICIPKVTVSRQHAKITRTATGLFVEDCGSQNGTLLNGAPLRGRQPLKDRDVLIICATKIVFTGGMFVYNVPEMQGAAPNFTNVPPQGGRPQNVPPVNIRSQGGCSIRVERISRDVKSKEGGMKRILEMSNNSITINPGELVAIIGGSGAGKTTFMNCINGYEPATGGRVFVNGIDLYQNYNNFKMQIGYVPQQDIVHNDLTVESMLRYTAKLRLPSDLTAAEIEHRVTDVLGMIGLQEHRKKMISSLSGGQKKRASIAVELISDPVLFFLDEPTSGLDPETEKSLMDQLKALATQRGKTVILVTHTLQNAHLFDKIIFLAPGTPQYPGGKLAYYGSYKGALNYFGVENLNDAFAVISSNPMLYVNRFLQTGGAAL
;
A
#
# COMPACT_ATOMS: atom_id res chain seq x y z
N MET A 1 -37.59 -36.62 25.63
CA MET A 1 -37.11 -35.25 25.93
C MET A 1 -35.68 -35.22 25.46
N ASP A 2 -35.51 -35.00 24.15
CA ASP A 2 -34.22 -34.96 23.48
C ASP A 2 -33.95 -33.50 23.08
N TYR A 3 -32.88 -32.94 23.62
CA TYR A 3 -32.41 -31.61 23.24
C TYR A 3 -31.65 -31.74 21.91
N ASN A 4 -32.31 -31.32 20.83
CA ASN A 4 -31.78 -31.28 19.48
C ASN A 4 -30.54 -30.40 19.39
N ALA A 5 -29.49 -30.98 18.80
CA ALA A 5 -28.34 -30.31 18.24
C ALA A 5 -28.78 -29.32 17.14
N THR A 6 -28.60 -28.03 17.39
CA THR A 6 -28.59 -27.03 16.31
C THR A 6 -27.19 -27.01 15.69
N ALA A 7 -27.13 -27.49 14.44
CA ALA A 7 -25.99 -27.39 13.57
C ALA A 7 -25.51 -25.93 13.50
N TYR A 8 -24.28 -25.68 13.93
CA TYR A 8 -23.55 -24.46 13.61
C TYR A 8 -23.31 -24.45 12.10
N ASN A 9 -24.05 -23.62 11.38
CA ASN A 9 -23.79 -23.34 9.98
C ASN A 9 -22.36 -22.76 9.82
N GLN A 10 -21.58 -23.42 8.98
CA GLN A 10 -20.21 -23.06 8.58
C GLN A 10 -20.14 -21.80 7.67
N SER A 11 -21.10 -20.88 7.75
CA SER A 11 -21.25 -19.77 6.80
C SER A 11 -21.02 -18.36 7.37
N ASP A 12 -20.66 -18.22 8.65
CA ASP A 12 -20.40 -16.89 9.27
C ASP A 12 -18.91 -16.57 9.51
N ALA A 13 -18.00 -17.35 8.89
CA ALA A 13 -16.62 -16.91 8.72
C ALA A 13 -16.55 -15.92 7.54
N PHE A 14 -15.88 -14.79 7.74
CA PHE A 14 -15.66 -13.68 6.79
C PHE A 14 -16.70 -12.54 6.80
N GLY A 15 -16.69 -11.77 7.88
CA GLY A 15 -17.13 -10.37 7.84
C GLY A 15 -16.19 -9.51 6.97
N ALA A 16 -16.74 -8.89 5.94
CA ALA A 16 -16.28 -7.65 5.28
C ALA A 16 -14.81 -7.52 4.78
N GLN A 17 -14.65 -7.64 3.46
CA GLN A 17 -13.73 -6.88 2.58
C GLN A 17 -12.21 -6.87 2.87
N GLY A 18 -11.47 -7.73 2.16
CA GLY A 18 -10.30 -7.34 1.33
C GLY A 18 -8.93 -7.11 1.99
N ILE A 19 -8.85 -6.63 3.24
CA ILE A 19 -7.57 -6.30 3.88
C ILE A 19 -7.16 -7.44 4.82
N ARG A 20 -6.15 -8.22 4.43
CA ARG A 20 -5.50 -9.20 5.31
C ARG A 20 -4.39 -8.51 6.08
N TYR A 21 -4.44 -8.57 7.41
CA TYR A 21 -3.32 -8.11 8.25
C TYR A 21 -2.35 -9.27 8.48
N THR A 22 -1.07 -8.96 8.48
CA THR A 22 0.03 -9.85 8.82
C THR A 22 0.83 -9.26 9.97
N LEU A 23 1.24 -10.12 10.88
CA LEU A 23 2.16 -9.80 11.95
C LEU A 23 3.50 -10.40 11.59
N LEU A 24 4.53 -9.58 11.39
CA LEU A 24 5.90 -10.04 11.49
C LEU A 24 6.28 -10.04 12.96
N ILE A 25 6.43 -11.24 13.52
CA ILE A 25 6.74 -11.45 14.93
C ILE A 25 8.22 -11.75 15.04
N VAL A 26 8.93 -10.91 15.79
CA VAL A 26 10.32 -11.12 16.19
C VAL A 26 10.31 -11.52 17.66
N GLU A 27 10.67 -12.78 17.91
CA GLU A 27 10.77 -13.39 19.23
C GLU A 27 12.24 -13.45 19.70
N PRO A 28 12.47 -13.73 21.00
CA PRO A 28 13.80 -13.89 21.57
C PRO A 28 14.66 -14.90 20.80
N GLY A 29 15.96 -14.62 20.71
CA GLY A 29 16.89 -15.43 19.92
C GLY A 29 16.80 -15.21 18.40
N ASN A 30 16.21 -14.08 17.97
CA ASN A 30 16.03 -13.73 16.55
C ASN A 30 15.13 -14.71 15.78
N ASN A 31 14.19 -15.35 16.48
CA ASN A 31 13.19 -16.19 15.83
C ASN A 31 12.13 -15.30 15.16
N ILE A 32 12.06 -15.37 13.84
CA ILE A 32 11.18 -14.51 13.04
C ILE A 32 10.12 -15.38 12.37
N ARG A 33 8.86 -15.02 12.54
CA ARG A 33 7.75 -15.68 11.84
C ARG A 33 6.69 -14.68 11.45
N VAL A 34 5.93 -15.05 10.42
CA VAL A 34 4.76 -14.27 9.99
C VAL A 34 3.48 -15.00 10.38
N HIS A 35 2.52 -14.24 10.87
CA HIS A 35 1.20 -14.72 11.23
C HIS A 35 0.13 -13.88 10.55
N ASN A 36 -0.78 -14.51 9.81
CA ASN A 36 -1.94 -13.82 9.27
C ASN A 36 -2.96 -13.61 10.38
N ILE A 37 -3.53 -12.42 10.48
CA ILE A 37 -4.72 -12.19 11.31
C ILE A 37 -5.94 -12.51 10.45
N ASP A 38 -6.41 -13.74 10.58
CA ASP A 38 -7.50 -14.33 9.79
C ASP A 38 -8.83 -14.41 10.55
N LYS A 39 -8.86 -13.94 11.80
CA LYS A 39 -10.04 -13.91 12.67
C LYS A 39 -10.43 -12.48 13.05
N ALA A 40 -11.72 -12.29 13.33
CA ALA A 40 -12.25 -11.02 13.83
C ALA A 40 -11.67 -10.62 15.20
N SER A 41 -11.23 -11.62 15.97
CA SER A 41 -10.53 -11.45 17.25
C SER A 41 -9.42 -12.49 17.31
N LEU A 42 -8.22 -12.07 17.74
CA LEU A 42 -7.05 -12.94 17.91
C LEU A 42 -6.37 -12.61 19.23
N THR A 43 -6.50 -13.49 20.22
CA THR A 43 -5.87 -13.32 21.53
C THR A 43 -4.39 -13.71 21.49
N ILE A 44 -3.52 -12.89 22.07
CA ILE A 44 -2.08 -13.15 22.19
C ILE A 44 -1.65 -13.39 23.64
N GLY A 45 -0.65 -14.25 23.82
CA GLY A 45 -0.06 -14.49 25.13
C GLY A 45 0.95 -15.64 25.14
N ARG A 46 1.52 -15.93 26.29
CA ARG A 46 2.51 -17.00 26.49
C ARG A 46 1.85 -18.36 26.77
N GLN A 47 2.49 -19.45 26.36
CA GLN A 47 2.07 -20.80 26.72
C GLN A 47 2.14 -21.09 28.23
N GLY A 48 1.21 -21.88 28.75
CA GLY A 48 1.18 -22.36 30.12
C GLY A 48 -0.08 -23.15 30.45
N PRO A 49 -0.17 -23.74 31.66
CA PRO A 49 -1.41 -24.34 32.16
C PRO A 49 -2.51 -23.28 32.12
N ASP A 50 -3.68 -23.63 31.56
CA ASP A 50 -4.84 -22.76 31.36
C ASP A 50 -4.68 -21.60 30.36
N ALA A 51 -3.63 -21.63 29.52
CA ALA A 51 -3.46 -20.62 28.47
C ALA A 51 -4.52 -20.77 27.35
N GLN A 52 -5.36 -19.75 27.17
CA GLN A 52 -6.39 -19.67 26.13
C GLN A 52 -5.99 -18.78 24.93
N SER A 53 -4.72 -18.38 24.84
CA SER A 53 -4.27 -17.48 23.77
C SER A 53 -4.10 -18.21 22.44
N GLU A 54 -4.75 -17.69 21.40
CA GLU A 54 -4.75 -18.29 20.05
C GLU A 54 -3.41 -18.12 19.35
N LEU A 55 -2.75 -16.98 19.52
CA LEU A 55 -1.38 -16.76 19.08
C LEU A 55 -0.45 -16.80 20.30
N THR A 56 0.21 -17.96 20.45
CA THR A 56 1.21 -18.16 21.49
C THR A 56 2.50 -17.44 21.12
N LEU A 57 3.05 -16.64 22.03
CA LEU A 57 4.31 -15.91 21.90
C LEU A 57 5.39 -16.54 22.80
N ASN A 58 6.58 -16.81 22.24
CA ASN A 58 7.67 -17.48 22.96
C ASN A 58 8.54 -16.47 23.74
N SER A 59 8.03 -15.95 24.86
CA SER A 59 8.78 -15.01 25.70
C SER A 59 8.33 -15.10 27.15
N LYS A 60 9.26 -15.10 28.11
CA LYS A 60 8.95 -15.16 29.55
C LYS A 60 8.28 -13.90 30.09
N ILE A 61 8.50 -12.76 29.45
CA ILE A 61 7.94 -11.47 29.90
C ILE A 61 6.53 -11.23 29.35
N VAL A 62 6.03 -12.11 28.48
CA VAL A 62 4.65 -12.08 28.00
C VAL A 62 3.74 -12.82 28.99
N SER A 63 2.62 -12.19 29.33
CA SER A 63 1.58 -12.81 30.16
C SER A 63 0.84 -13.92 29.39
N ARG A 64 0.27 -14.91 30.09
CA ARG A 64 -0.49 -16.01 29.46
C ARG A 64 -1.64 -15.52 28.57
N ARG A 65 -2.24 -14.40 28.95
CA ARG A 65 -3.21 -13.61 28.18
C ARG A 65 -2.75 -12.15 28.25
N HIS A 66 -2.09 -11.66 27.21
CA HIS A 66 -1.41 -10.37 27.23
C HIS A 66 -2.21 -9.27 26.55
N GLY A 67 -2.83 -9.59 25.41
CA GLY A 67 -3.65 -8.65 24.66
C GLY A 67 -4.48 -9.35 23.60
N CYS A 68 -5.17 -8.57 22.81
CA CYS A 68 -6.03 -9.07 21.74
C CYS A 68 -6.01 -8.13 20.55
N PHE A 69 -5.81 -8.69 19.36
CA PHE A 69 -6.13 -8.01 18.12
C PHE A 69 -7.62 -8.17 17.82
N SER A 70 -8.26 -7.13 17.34
CA SER A 70 -9.64 -7.20 16.86
C SER A 70 -9.77 -6.42 15.57
N ILE A 71 -10.61 -6.92 14.66
CA ILE A 71 -10.94 -6.25 13.41
C ILE A 71 -12.38 -5.77 13.53
N SER A 72 -12.55 -4.45 13.55
CA SER A 72 -13.88 -3.82 13.58
C SER A 72 -14.00 -2.85 12.42
N ALA A 73 -15.07 -2.99 11.66
CA ALA A 73 -15.26 -2.26 10.39
C ALA A 73 -14.00 -2.33 9.50
N GLY A 74 -13.34 -3.50 9.39
CA GLY A 74 -12.12 -3.70 8.59
C GLY A 74 -10.90 -2.84 8.99
N GLN A 75 -10.88 -2.30 10.20
CA GLN A 75 -9.73 -1.64 10.80
C GLN A 75 -9.19 -2.55 11.91
N LEU A 76 -7.86 -2.68 11.98
CA LEU A 76 -7.21 -3.45 13.04
C LEU A 76 -7.11 -2.60 14.31
N PHE A 77 -7.47 -3.18 15.44
CA PHE A 77 -7.29 -2.62 16.77
C PHE A 77 -6.51 -3.60 17.63
N TYR A 78 -5.79 -3.05 18.62
CA TYR A 78 -5.16 -3.83 19.67
C TYR A 78 -5.61 -3.34 21.04
N THR A 79 -5.97 -4.30 21.88
CA THR A 79 -6.33 -4.07 23.29
C THR A 79 -5.30 -4.74 24.16
N ASP A 80 -4.63 -3.95 25.02
CA ASP A 80 -3.70 -4.46 26.03
C ASP A 80 -4.51 -4.92 27.24
N TYR A 81 -4.47 -6.21 27.55
CA TYR A 81 -5.17 -6.76 28.71
C TYR A 81 -4.41 -6.48 30.02
N PRO A 82 -5.02 -6.70 31.20
CA PRO A 82 -4.29 -6.69 32.46
C PRO A 82 -3.11 -7.66 32.41
N ASN A 83 -1.90 -7.12 32.42
CA ASN A 83 -0.65 -7.85 32.27
C ASN A 83 0.50 -7.12 32.99
N LEU A 84 1.62 -7.80 33.21
CA LEU A 84 2.69 -7.27 34.07
C LEU A 84 3.48 -6.12 33.41
N ASN A 85 3.88 -6.28 32.16
CA ASN A 85 4.88 -5.39 31.53
C ASN A 85 4.27 -4.26 30.68
N GLY A 86 3.03 -4.45 30.24
CA GLY A 86 2.33 -3.63 29.27
C GLY A 86 2.82 -3.86 27.84
N THR A 87 2.12 -3.22 26.90
CA THR A 87 2.54 -3.14 25.49
C THR A 87 2.89 -1.70 25.12
N TYR A 88 3.84 -1.51 24.21
CA TYR A 88 4.21 -0.23 23.60
C TYR A 88 3.77 -0.21 22.14
N ILE A 89 3.28 0.93 21.66
CA ILE A 89 2.99 1.18 20.24
C ILE A 89 3.91 2.29 19.74
N ASN A 90 4.71 2.04 18.72
CA ASN A 90 5.65 3.01 18.14
C ASN A 90 6.51 3.73 19.20
N GLY A 91 6.94 2.97 20.22
CA GLY A 91 7.75 3.46 21.34
C GLY A 91 6.98 4.11 22.50
N ALA A 92 5.68 4.38 22.37
CA ALA A 92 4.86 4.92 23.44
C ALA A 92 4.14 3.80 24.22
N LYS A 93 4.21 3.82 25.56
CA LYS A 93 3.53 2.81 26.40
C LYS A 93 2.02 2.99 26.35
N ILE A 94 1.26 1.92 26.15
CA ILE A 94 -0.20 1.95 26.21
C ILE A 94 -0.63 2.20 27.64
N GLN A 95 -1.53 3.17 27.83
CA GLN A 95 -2.12 3.43 29.14
C GLN A 95 -3.30 2.50 29.41
N ARG A 96 -3.33 1.97 30.63
CA ARG A 96 -4.41 1.13 31.15
C ARG A 96 -5.04 1.81 32.37
N PRO A 97 -6.29 2.29 32.27
CA PRO A 97 -6.97 2.90 33.41
C PRO A 97 -7.14 1.87 34.53
N ASN A 98 -6.75 2.21 35.77
CA ASN A 98 -6.95 1.42 36.98
C ASN A 98 -6.49 -0.06 36.87
N GLU A 99 -5.38 -0.32 36.18
CA GLU A 99 -4.84 -1.68 35.93
C GLU A 99 -5.79 -2.64 35.19
N GLY A 100 -6.90 -2.14 34.64
CA GLY A 100 -7.80 -2.86 33.75
C GLY A 100 -7.24 -3.04 32.34
N GLN A 101 -8.09 -3.46 31.40
CA GLN A 101 -7.70 -3.47 29.98
C GLN A 101 -7.60 -2.05 29.42
N SER A 102 -6.76 -1.83 28.41
CA SER A 102 -6.70 -0.57 27.68
C SER A 102 -7.98 -0.33 26.88
N GLN A 103 -8.18 0.91 26.43
CA GLN A 103 -9.08 1.13 25.31
C GLN A 103 -8.50 0.48 24.04
N PRO A 104 -9.35 0.02 23.09
CA PRO A 104 -8.86 -0.50 21.81
C PRO A 104 -8.10 0.58 21.04
N MET A 105 -6.83 0.32 20.77
CA MET A 105 -5.94 1.21 20.03
C MET A 105 -5.96 0.85 18.55
N LYS A 106 -6.32 1.79 17.68
CA LYS A 106 -6.30 1.56 16.23
C LYS A 106 -4.86 1.41 15.72
N LEU A 107 -4.62 0.37 14.94
CA LEU A 107 -3.35 0.05 14.29
C LEU A 107 -3.39 0.32 12.78
N LYS A 108 -2.23 0.60 12.20
CA LYS A 108 -1.99 0.89 10.77
C LYS A 108 -0.82 0.04 10.24
N ASP A 109 -0.67 -0.03 8.91
CA ASP A 109 0.53 -0.64 8.31
C ASP A 109 1.79 0.07 8.82
N GLY A 110 2.82 -0.70 9.15
CA GLY A 110 4.07 -0.20 9.71
C GLY A 110 4.02 0.11 11.21
N ASP A 111 2.87 0.03 11.88
CA ASP A 111 2.83 0.16 13.34
C ASP A 111 3.61 -0.98 14.01
N ILE A 112 4.27 -0.65 15.11
CA ILE A 112 5.13 -1.56 15.84
C ILE A 112 4.55 -1.73 17.23
N LEU A 113 4.11 -2.95 17.52
CA LEU A 113 3.82 -3.36 18.88
C LEU A 113 5.06 -3.98 19.50
N ARG A 114 5.36 -3.57 20.73
CA ARG A 114 6.53 -4.06 21.47
C ARG A 114 6.12 -4.45 22.88
N ILE A 115 6.40 -5.69 23.25
CA ILE A 115 6.27 -6.18 24.63
C ILE A 115 7.69 -6.29 25.18
N ASP A 116 8.01 -5.48 26.19
CA ASP A 116 9.38 -5.31 26.65
C ASP A 116 9.47 -4.85 28.11
N SER A 117 10.68 -4.57 28.59
CA SER A 117 10.93 -3.91 29.87
C SER A 117 10.23 -2.54 29.98
N GLY A 118 10.09 -2.07 31.22
CA GLY A 118 9.55 -0.74 31.51
C GLY A 118 10.34 0.42 30.89
N ASP A 119 11.61 0.20 30.56
CA ASP A 119 12.53 1.19 30.00
C ASP A 119 13.06 0.73 28.63
N LEU A 120 12.50 1.29 27.56
CA LEU A 120 12.90 0.95 26.19
C LEU A 120 14.34 1.34 25.84
N SER A 121 15.01 2.16 26.66
CA SER A 121 16.44 2.42 26.52
C SER A 121 17.31 1.23 26.93
N ARG A 122 16.74 0.29 27.69
CA ARG A 122 17.36 -0.98 28.12
C ARG A 122 16.43 -2.16 27.79
N PRO A 123 16.41 -2.58 26.50
CA PRO A 123 15.55 -3.65 26.01
C PRO A 123 15.82 -4.97 26.76
N HIS A 124 14.77 -5.68 27.14
CA HIS A 124 14.85 -7.01 27.77
C HIS A 124 15.22 -8.07 26.74
N SER A 125 16.06 -9.05 27.10
CA SER A 125 16.47 -10.13 26.19
C SER A 125 15.28 -10.93 25.64
N ASP A 126 14.28 -11.18 26.49
CA ASP A 126 13.02 -11.86 26.10
C ASP A 126 11.95 -10.95 25.45
N GLY A 127 12.20 -9.69 25.12
CA GLY A 127 11.17 -8.84 24.50
C GLY A 127 10.75 -9.27 23.09
N ILE A 128 9.54 -8.87 22.71
CA ILE A 128 8.91 -9.22 21.43
C ILE A 128 8.59 -7.95 20.64
N ILE A 129 8.80 -8.02 19.34
CA ILE A 129 8.28 -7.05 18.37
C ILE A 129 7.23 -7.75 17.51
N MET A 130 6.11 -7.07 17.28
CA MET A 130 5.15 -7.41 16.25
C MET A 130 5.01 -6.20 15.34
N LEU A 131 5.51 -6.31 14.12
CA LEU A 131 5.34 -5.30 13.09
C LEU A 131 4.07 -5.61 12.32
N ILE A 132 3.15 -4.65 12.31
CA ILE A 132 1.92 -4.74 11.56
C ILE A 132 2.25 -4.50 10.09
N SER A 133 1.93 -5.47 9.24
CA SER A 133 1.94 -5.29 7.80
C SER A 133 0.56 -5.58 7.25
N CYS A 134 -0.01 -4.67 6.48
CA CYS A 134 -1.15 -4.99 5.64
C CYS A 134 -0.61 -5.84 4.48
N ALA A 135 -1.09 -7.08 4.34
CA ALA A 135 -0.76 -7.96 3.23
C ALA A 135 -1.37 -7.39 1.96
N ALA A 136 -0.68 -6.37 1.46
CA ALA A 136 -0.91 -5.70 0.22
C ALA A 136 0.40 -5.53 -0.52
N THR A 137 1.49 -5.25 0.18
CA THR A 137 2.71 -4.79 -0.44
C THR A 137 3.54 -5.95 -0.97
N ASN A 138 3.62 -6.00 -2.31
CA ASN A 138 4.58 -6.69 -3.16
C ASN A 138 4.88 -8.18 -2.87
N MET A 139 5.35 -8.88 -3.91
CA MET A 139 6.14 -10.07 -3.70
C MET A 139 7.38 -9.60 -2.93
N GLU A 140 7.46 -9.86 -1.62
CA GLU A 140 8.53 -9.32 -0.76
C GLU A 140 9.31 -10.46 -0.12
N ARG A 141 10.61 -10.50 -0.41
CA ARG A 141 11.53 -11.42 0.24
C ARG A 141 12.03 -10.79 1.53
N TRP A 142 11.86 -11.50 2.65
CA TRP A 142 12.50 -11.14 3.91
C TRP A 142 13.93 -11.67 3.94
N CYS A 143 14.84 -10.79 4.29
CA CYS A 143 16.28 -11.00 4.35
C CYS A 143 16.76 -10.72 5.78
N THR A 144 17.87 -11.36 6.14
CA THR A 144 18.57 -11.08 7.39
C THR A 144 20.03 -10.74 7.12
N LEU A 145 20.60 -9.86 7.95
CA LEU A 145 22.01 -9.50 7.92
C LEU A 145 22.54 -9.39 9.36
N PRO A 146 23.40 -10.32 9.81
CA PRO A 146 24.04 -10.20 11.11
C PRO A 146 24.93 -8.97 11.17
N LEU A 147 24.76 -8.14 12.21
CA LEU A 147 25.63 -7.00 12.46
C LEU A 147 27.09 -7.44 12.69
N ALA A 148 27.31 -8.66 13.19
CA ALA A 148 28.63 -9.26 13.33
C ALA A 148 29.31 -9.57 11.98
N ALA A 149 28.53 -9.72 10.90
CA ALA A 149 29.03 -9.91 9.55
C ALA A 149 29.30 -8.58 8.83
N CYS A 150 28.97 -7.45 9.46
CA CYS A 150 29.17 -6.11 8.92
C CYS A 150 30.46 -5.48 9.44
N GLY A 151 31.02 -4.52 8.67
CA GLY A 151 32.11 -3.67 9.13
C GLY A 151 31.66 -2.60 10.14
N GLU A 152 32.53 -1.62 10.41
CA GLU A 152 32.23 -0.49 11.31
C GLU A 152 31.06 0.37 10.82
N THR A 153 30.81 0.40 9.52
CA THR A 153 29.69 1.10 8.91
C THR A 153 28.87 0.12 8.08
N VAL A 154 27.57 0.05 8.34
CA VAL A 154 26.58 -0.65 7.51
C VAL A 154 25.89 0.38 6.62
N LEU A 155 26.09 0.27 5.33
CA LEU A 155 25.41 1.10 4.33
C LEU A 155 24.03 0.50 4.02
N ILE A 156 23.07 1.37 3.78
CA ILE A 156 21.74 1.00 3.29
C ILE A 156 21.49 1.79 2.02
N GLY A 157 21.20 1.12 0.90
CA GLY A 157 20.98 1.82 -0.36
C GLY A 157 20.79 0.90 -1.56
N ARG A 158 20.66 1.50 -2.74
CA ARG A 158 20.35 0.77 -3.98
C ARG A 158 21.50 -0.07 -4.51
N ASN A 159 22.72 0.39 -4.30
CA ASN A 159 23.91 -0.26 -4.83
C ASN A 159 25.03 -0.13 -3.81
N VAL A 160 25.00 -1.02 -2.82
CA VAL A 160 25.96 -1.09 -1.72
C VAL A 160 26.78 -2.39 -1.81
N PRO A 161 28.03 -2.40 -1.32
CA PRO A 161 28.87 -3.61 -1.32
C PRO A 161 28.24 -4.77 -0.55
N ALA A 162 28.72 -5.99 -0.79
CA ALA A 162 28.34 -7.15 0.02
C ALA A 162 28.59 -6.90 1.53
N GLY A 163 27.75 -7.49 2.39
CA GLY A 163 27.77 -7.22 3.84
C GLY A 163 27.03 -5.95 4.27
N ASN A 164 26.25 -5.34 3.36
CA ASN A 164 25.40 -4.18 3.60
C ASN A 164 23.94 -4.48 3.20
N ILE A 165 23.02 -3.56 3.49
CA ILE A 165 21.59 -3.73 3.15
C ILE A 165 21.32 -3.12 1.77
N CYS A 166 21.19 -3.98 0.77
CA CYS A 166 20.90 -3.58 -0.61
C CYS A 166 19.39 -3.58 -0.88
N ILE A 167 18.85 -2.44 -1.28
CA ILE A 167 17.43 -2.26 -1.67
C ILE A 167 17.40 -1.83 -3.15
N PRO A 168 17.30 -2.78 -4.10
CA PRO A 168 17.56 -2.52 -5.52
C PRO A 168 16.37 -1.85 -6.22
N LYS A 169 15.93 -0.70 -5.71
CA LYS A 169 14.82 0.10 -6.24
C LYS A 169 15.32 1.47 -6.67
N VAL A 170 14.85 1.93 -7.82
CA VAL A 170 15.27 3.21 -8.42
C VAL A 170 14.96 4.41 -7.53
N THR A 171 13.91 4.31 -6.70
CA THR A 171 13.52 5.31 -5.70
C THR A 171 14.45 5.37 -4.48
N VAL A 172 15.37 4.42 -4.33
CA VAL A 172 16.36 4.42 -3.25
C VAL A 172 17.67 4.98 -3.79
N SER A 173 18.26 5.96 -3.09
CA SER A 173 19.62 6.45 -3.34
C SER A 173 20.66 5.33 -3.24
N ARG A 174 21.78 5.44 -3.96
CA ARG A 174 22.90 4.47 -3.92
C ARG A 174 23.40 4.26 -2.51
N GLN A 175 23.54 5.34 -1.76
CA GLN A 175 23.74 5.36 -0.31
C GLN A 175 22.62 6.20 0.30
N HIS A 176 21.60 5.53 0.84
CA HIS A 176 20.39 6.16 1.36
C HIS A 176 20.54 6.53 2.84
N ALA A 177 21.01 5.57 3.63
CA ALA A 177 21.29 5.74 5.04
C ALA A 177 22.53 4.93 5.41
N LYS A 178 23.11 5.22 6.57
CA LYS A 178 24.18 4.41 7.14
C LYS A 178 23.98 4.22 8.63
N ILE A 179 24.50 3.10 9.11
CA ILE A 179 24.56 2.76 10.53
C ILE A 179 26.04 2.63 10.89
N THR A 180 26.51 3.49 11.78
CA THR A 180 27.90 3.52 12.23
C THR A 180 28.00 2.93 13.63
N ARG A 181 28.91 1.98 13.81
CA ARG A 181 29.30 1.46 15.12
C ARG A 181 30.40 2.34 15.70
N THR A 182 30.16 2.87 16.89
CA THR A 182 31.16 3.60 17.67
C THR A 182 31.38 2.90 19.01
N ALA A 183 32.41 3.35 19.75
CA ALA A 183 32.65 2.89 21.12
C ALA A 183 31.44 3.07 22.06
N THR A 184 30.56 4.02 21.74
CA THR A 184 29.38 4.39 22.54
C THR A 184 28.08 3.72 22.08
N GLY A 185 28.09 2.95 20.99
CA GLY A 185 26.92 2.24 20.48
C GLY A 185 26.76 2.32 18.96
N LEU A 186 25.56 2.00 18.48
CA LEU A 186 25.20 2.13 17.07
C LEU A 186 24.45 3.43 16.85
N PHE A 187 24.69 4.05 15.71
CA PHE A 187 24.01 5.27 15.31
C PHE A 187 23.56 5.16 13.87
N VAL A 188 22.33 5.57 13.59
CA VAL A 188 21.77 5.66 12.25
C VAL A 188 21.70 7.11 11.80
N GLU A 189 21.97 7.35 10.53
CA GLU A 189 21.83 8.65 9.88
C GLU A 189 21.38 8.49 8.43
N ASP A 190 20.54 9.42 7.97
CA ASP A 190 20.18 9.54 6.56
C ASP A 190 21.30 10.27 5.80
N CYS A 191 21.67 9.78 4.61
CA CYS A 191 22.80 10.28 3.82
C CYS A 191 22.40 11.42 2.86
N GLY A 192 21.39 12.22 3.20
CA GLY A 192 20.85 13.24 2.29
C GLY A 192 20.03 12.61 1.17
N SER A 193 19.32 11.54 1.48
CA SER A 193 18.52 10.79 0.52
C SER A 193 17.36 11.65 -0.01
N GLN A 194 16.91 11.37 -1.23
CA GLN A 194 15.82 12.14 -1.84
C GLN A 194 14.45 11.85 -1.18
N ASN A 195 14.24 10.61 -0.72
CA ASN A 195 12.96 10.16 -0.17
C ASN A 195 12.93 10.07 1.36
N GLY A 196 14.06 10.29 2.02
CA GLY A 196 14.18 10.29 3.48
C GLY A 196 14.08 8.90 4.12
N THR A 197 14.54 8.85 5.36
CA THR A 197 14.46 7.68 6.23
C THR A 197 13.53 7.99 7.41
N LEU A 198 12.67 7.04 7.80
CA LEU A 198 11.94 7.10 9.07
C LEU A 198 12.58 6.17 10.09
N LEU A 199 12.63 6.59 11.35
CA LEU A 199 13.00 5.76 12.52
C LEU A 199 11.83 5.74 13.49
N ASN A 200 11.32 4.55 13.81
CA ASN A 200 10.19 4.33 14.72
C ASN A 200 8.95 5.19 14.38
N GLY A 201 8.68 5.36 13.07
CA GLY A 201 7.55 6.13 12.54
C GLY A 201 7.76 7.64 12.42
N ALA A 202 8.89 8.18 12.89
CA ALA A 202 9.23 9.60 12.78
C ALA A 202 10.33 9.84 11.75
N PRO A 203 10.35 10.98 11.02
CA PRO A 203 11.45 11.33 10.13
C PRO A 203 12.80 11.37 10.87
N LEU A 204 13.78 10.64 10.35
CA LEU A 204 15.13 10.62 10.89
C LEU A 204 15.80 11.97 10.61
N ARG A 205 16.05 12.75 11.67
CA ARG A 205 16.70 14.06 11.57
C ARG A 205 18.08 13.97 12.20
N GLY A 206 19.11 14.16 11.36
CA GLY A 206 20.50 14.01 11.76
C GLY A 206 20.83 12.60 12.22
N ARG A 207 21.97 12.48 12.89
CA ARG A 207 22.45 11.22 13.47
C ARG A 207 21.72 10.92 14.78
N GLN A 208 21.13 9.74 14.88
CA GLN A 208 20.41 9.29 16.08
C GLN A 208 20.92 7.92 16.54
N PRO A 209 20.87 7.60 17.86
CA PRO A 209 21.22 6.28 18.35
C PRO A 209 20.28 5.21 17.77
N LEU A 210 20.84 4.08 17.33
CA LEU A 210 20.10 2.90 16.92
C LEU A 210 20.13 1.87 18.05
N LYS A 211 18.96 1.51 18.55
CA LYS A 211 18.77 0.61 19.69
C LYS A 211 18.16 -0.70 19.25
N ASP A 212 18.32 -1.71 20.08
CA ASP A 212 17.65 -2.99 19.86
C ASP A 212 16.13 -2.78 19.76
N ARG A 213 15.53 -3.43 18.77
CA ARG A 213 14.13 -3.35 18.37
C ARG A 213 13.68 -2.06 17.69
N ASP A 214 14.62 -1.22 17.24
CA ASP A 214 14.29 -0.08 16.39
C ASP A 214 13.91 -0.54 14.98
N VAL A 215 13.02 0.24 14.36
CA VAL A 215 12.55 0.00 12.99
C VAL A 215 12.83 1.21 12.12
N LEU A 216 13.53 0.97 11.02
CA LEU A 216 13.76 1.94 9.96
C LEU A 216 12.79 1.69 8.80
N ILE A 217 12.29 2.75 8.18
CA ILE A 217 11.50 2.67 6.96
C ILE A 217 12.16 3.54 5.89
N ILE A 218 12.46 2.93 4.74
CA ILE A 218 13.00 3.57 3.55
C ILE A 218 12.10 3.21 2.37
N CYS A 219 11.38 4.20 1.83
CA CYS A 219 10.35 3.97 0.81
C CYS A 219 9.32 2.91 1.29
N ALA A 220 9.30 1.72 0.67
CA ALA A 220 8.45 0.60 1.07
C ALA A 220 9.18 -0.48 1.90
N THR A 221 10.50 -0.34 2.09
CA THR A 221 11.31 -1.30 2.84
C THR A 221 11.31 -0.93 4.32
N LYS A 222 10.92 -1.90 5.15
CA LYS A 222 10.94 -1.95 6.60
C LYS A 222 12.18 -2.74 7.03
N ILE A 223 12.97 -2.18 7.95
CA ILE A 223 14.22 -2.78 8.47
C ILE A 223 14.13 -2.77 9.99
N VAL A 224 14.15 -3.93 10.61
CA VAL A 224 14.13 -4.10 12.06
C VAL A 224 15.54 -4.46 12.51
N PHE A 225 16.08 -3.71 13.48
CA PHE A 225 17.33 -4.08 14.14
C PHE A 225 17.03 -4.79 15.47
N THR A 226 17.47 -6.03 15.64
CA THR A 226 17.13 -6.84 16.81
C THR A 226 18.17 -7.94 17.06
N GLY A 227 18.57 -8.14 18.31
CA GLY A 227 19.54 -9.16 18.74
C GLY A 227 20.84 -9.14 17.94
N GLY A 228 21.32 -7.96 17.54
CA GLY A 228 22.51 -7.82 16.68
C GLY A 228 22.30 -8.29 15.24
N MET A 229 21.07 -8.34 14.76
CA MET A 229 20.68 -8.71 13.40
C MET A 229 19.83 -7.60 12.78
N PHE A 230 19.96 -7.38 11.48
CA PHE A 230 18.97 -6.67 10.69
C PHE A 230 18.03 -7.66 10.02
N VAL A 231 16.73 -7.36 10.06
CA VAL A 231 15.67 -8.12 9.42
C VAL A 231 14.90 -7.16 8.51
N TYR A 232 14.88 -7.40 7.21
CA TYR A 232 14.31 -6.43 6.26
C TYR A 232 13.65 -7.08 5.06
N ASN A 233 12.66 -6.39 4.49
CA ASN A 233 11.99 -6.81 3.26
C ASN A 233 12.61 -6.12 2.03
N VAL A 234 12.81 -6.90 0.96
CA VAL A 234 13.16 -6.38 -0.36
C VAL A 234 12.11 -6.84 -1.40
N PRO A 235 11.82 -6.02 -2.42
CA PRO A 235 10.94 -6.43 -3.51
C PRO A 235 11.55 -7.63 -4.27
N GLU A 236 10.74 -8.67 -4.51
CA GLU A 236 11.07 -9.80 -5.36
C GLU A 236 11.05 -9.31 -6.82
N MET A 237 12.19 -9.31 -7.50
CA MET A 237 12.25 -9.00 -8.94
C MET A 237 11.79 -10.22 -9.75
N GLN A 238 10.88 -10.02 -10.71
CA GLN A 238 10.61 -11.02 -11.75
C GLN A 238 11.71 -10.95 -12.82
N GLY A 239 12.36 -12.08 -13.10
CA GLY A 239 13.49 -12.20 -14.02
C GLY A 239 14.79 -12.49 -13.28
N ALA A 240 15.60 -13.42 -13.81
CA ALA A 240 16.77 -14.03 -13.16
C ALA A 240 17.55 -13.04 -12.28
N ALA A 241 17.58 -13.31 -10.97
CA ALA A 241 18.43 -12.59 -10.06
C ALA A 241 19.88 -12.66 -10.56
N PRO A 242 20.66 -11.57 -10.53
CA PRO A 242 22.09 -11.72 -10.42
C PRO A 242 22.33 -12.61 -9.20
N ASN A 243 23.15 -13.66 -9.35
CA ASN A 243 23.54 -14.53 -8.26
C ASN A 243 24.24 -13.70 -7.16
N PHE A 244 23.47 -13.12 -6.24
CA PHE A 244 23.98 -12.63 -4.97
C PHE A 244 24.08 -13.82 -4.04
N THR A 245 25.09 -14.67 -4.30
CA THR A 245 25.49 -15.71 -3.37
C THR A 245 25.97 -15.03 -2.10
N ASN A 246 25.20 -15.18 -1.02
CA ASN A 246 25.72 -15.08 0.34
C ASN A 246 26.86 -16.11 0.46
N VAL A 247 28.12 -15.66 0.40
CA VAL A 247 29.27 -16.47 0.80
C VAL A 247 29.92 -15.80 2.00
N PRO A 248 30.01 -16.46 3.17
CA PRO A 248 30.76 -15.97 4.31
C PRO A 248 32.27 -16.15 4.10
N PRO A 249 33.15 -15.27 4.64
CA PRO A 249 34.54 -15.61 4.89
C PRO A 249 34.59 -16.75 5.91
N GLN A 250 35.56 -17.64 5.73
CA GLN A 250 35.77 -18.86 6.50
C GLN A 250 35.83 -18.60 8.02
N GLY A 251 35.13 -19.45 8.79
CA GLY A 251 35.35 -19.62 10.23
C GLY A 251 34.16 -19.26 11.13
N GLY A 252 33.37 -20.29 11.51
CA GLY A 252 32.35 -20.21 12.55
C GLY A 252 30.92 -20.23 12.00
N ARG A 253 30.21 -21.34 12.19
CA ARG A 253 28.80 -21.52 11.80
C ARG A 253 27.88 -20.56 12.58
N PRO A 254 27.12 -19.65 11.94
CA PRO A 254 25.88 -19.16 12.54
C PRO A 254 24.82 -20.25 12.42
N GLN A 255 24.18 -20.63 13.53
CA GLN A 255 23.09 -21.61 13.52
C GLN A 255 21.89 -21.10 12.70
N ASN A 256 21.40 -21.99 11.84
CA ASN A 256 20.23 -21.92 10.96
C ASN A 256 19.18 -20.83 11.30
N VAL A 257 19.19 -19.73 10.53
CA VAL A 257 17.97 -18.95 10.28
C VAL A 257 17.51 -19.30 8.86
N PRO A 258 16.41 -20.04 8.67
CA PRO A 258 15.94 -20.38 7.34
C PRO A 258 15.56 -19.09 6.57
N PRO A 259 15.87 -18.99 5.26
CA PRO A 259 15.35 -17.90 4.44
C PRO A 259 13.83 -17.98 4.43
N VAL A 260 13.17 -17.00 5.05
CA VAL A 260 11.71 -16.91 5.07
C VAL A 260 11.24 -16.38 3.72
N ASN A 261 10.91 -17.29 2.80
CA ASN A 261 10.30 -16.93 1.51
C ASN A 261 8.80 -16.63 1.74
N ILE A 262 8.45 -15.35 1.71
CA ILE A 262 7.05 -14.89 1.83
C ILE A 262 6.58 -14.43 0.46
N ARG A 263 5.69 -15.18 -0.17
CA ARG A 263 4.97 -14.72 -1.35
C ARG A 263 3.66 -14.09 -0.91
N SER A 264 3.67 -12.81 -0.54
CA SER A 264 2.45 -12.00 -0.50
C SER A 264 2.09 -11.56 -1.92
N GLN A 265 0.82 -11.73 -2.31
CA GLN A 265 0.32 -11.16 -3.56
C GLN A 265 0.39 -9.64 -3.46
N GLY A 266 1.08 -9.02 -4.42
CA GLY A 266 1.56 -7.64 -4.32
C GLY A 266 0.63 -6.53 -4.81
N GLY A 267 0.91 -5.30 -4.36
CA GLY A 267 0.26 -4.03 -4.72
C GLY A 267 0.03 -3.08 -3.54
N CYS A 268 -0.83 -2.10 -3.70
CA CYS A 268 -1.16 -1.17 -2.62
C CYS A 268 -2.68 -1.06 -2.52
N SER A 269 -3.21 -1.29 -1.32
CA SER A 269 -4.65 -1.22 -1.08
C SER A 269 -5.09 0.22 -0.85
N ILE A 270 -6.26 0.57 -1.38
CA ILE A 270 -6.94 1.84 -1.11
C ILE A 270 -8.28 1.54 -0.48
N ARG A 271 -8.57 2.19 0.65
CA ARG A 271 -9.88 2.16 1.26
C ARG A 271 -10.43 3.56 1.43
N VAL A 272 -11.65 3.77 0.95
CA VAL A 272 -12.34 5.05 0.99
C VAL A 272 -13.53 4.93 1.94
N GLU A 273 -13.67 5.88 2.87
CA GLU A 273 -14.76 5.90 3.84
C GLU A 273 -15.51 7.23 3.78
N ARG A 274 -16.80 7.18 3.47
CA ARG A 274 -17.75 8.31 3.62
C ARG A 274 -17.30 9.60 2.93
N ILE A 275 -16.82 9.50 1.69
CA ILE A 275 -16.19 10.64 1.01
C ILE A 275 -17.22 11.68 0.54
N SER A 276 -16.93 12.96 0.76
CA SER A 276 -17.72 14.07 0.23
C SER A 276 -16.84 15.25 -0.16
N ARG A 277 -17.27 16.02 -1.16
CA ARG A 277 -16.54 17.19 -1.65
C ARG A 277 -17.49 18.36 -1.87
N ASP A 278 -17.16 19.47 -1.22
CA ASP A 278 -17.82 20.76 -1.35
C ASP A 278 -16.87 21.76 -2.02
N VAL A 279 -17.39 22.54 -2.96
CA VAL A 279 -16.66 23.61 -3.65
C VAL A 279 -17.41 24.93 -3.53
N LYS A 280 -16.69 26.05 -3.59
CA LYS A 280 -17.34 27.36 -3.59
C LYS A 280 -18.12 27.55 -4.90
N SER A 281 -19.39 27.94 -4.78
CA SER A 281 -20.21 28.31 -5.93
C SER A 281 -19.83 29.70 -6.46
N LYS A 282 -20.08 29.94 -7.75
CA LYS A 282 -19.93 31.26 -8.38
C LYS A 282 -20.88 32.30 -7.76
N GLU A 283 -22.01 31.86 -7.22
CA GLU A 283 -23.05 32.70 -6.60
C GLU A 283 -22.78 32.96 -5.09
N GLY A 284 -21.64 32.49 -4.56
CA GLY A 284 -21.38 32.45 -3.12
C GLY A 284 -21.94 31.19 -2.47
N GLY A 285 -21.39 30.81 -1.31
CA GLY A 285 -21.75 29.58 -0.60
C GLY A 285 -21.03 28.32 -1.08
N MET A 286 -21.24 27.21 -0.37
CA MET A 286 -20.64 25.90 -0.66
C MET A 286 -21.64 25.01 -1.41
N LYS A 287 -21.18 24.38 -2.49
CA LYS A 287 -21.94 23.42 -3.31
C LYS A 287 -21.33 22.03 -3.18
N ARG A 288 -22.15 21.06 -2.78
CA ARG A 288 -21.82 19.63 -2.77
C ARG A 288 -21.72 19.12 -4.22
N ILE A 289 -20.56 18.60 -4.58
CA ILE A 289 -20.30 18.02 -5.91
C ILE A 289 -20.06 16.51 -5.88
N LEU A 290 -19.83 15.94 -4.70
CA LEU A 290 -19.66 14.50 -4.50
C LEU A 290 -20.14 14.09 -3.10
N GLU A 291 -20.92 13.01 -2.99
CA GLU A 291 -21.40 12.48 -1.71
C GLU A 291 -21.54 10.95 -1.71
N MET A 292 -20.75 10.27 -0.87
CA MET A 292 -20.79 8.82 -0.65
C MET A 292 -20.83 8.47 0.84
N SER A 293 -21.71 9.12 1.60
CA SER A 293 -21.70 9.21 3.07
C SER A 293 -21.88 7.88 3.83
N ASN A 294 -22.37 6.82 3.17
CA ASN A 294 -22.71 5.54 3.82
C ASN A 294 -21.94 4.34 3.26
N ASN A 295 -20.88 4.56 2.48
CA ASN A 295 -20.24 3.50 1.70
C ASN A 295 -18.75 3.43 2.04
N SER A 296 -18.22 2.21 2.02
CA SER A 296 -16.79 1.95 1.99
C SER A 296 -16.41 1.28 0.67
N ILE A 297 -15.45 1.86 -0.03
CA ILE A 297 -14.88 1.29 -1.26
C ILE A 297 -13.50 0.75 -0.91
N THR A 298 -13.19 -0.48 -1.29
CA THR A 298 -11.91 -1.12 -0.98
C THR A 298 -11.24 -1.67 -2.24
N ILE A 299 -10.27 -0.96 -2.78
CA ILE A 299 -9.49 -1.40 -3.94
C ILE A 299 -8.32 -2.23 -3.41
N ASN A 300 -8.24 -3.47 -3.87
CA ASN A 300 -7.21 -4.40 -3.43
C ASN A 300 -5.91 -4.21 -4.26
N PRO A 301 -4.78 -4.64 -3.71
CA PRO A 301 -3.50 -4.73 -4.40
C PRO A 301 -3.60 -5.45 -5.75
N GLY A 302 -2.97 -4.90 -6.78
CA GLY A 302 -2.90 -5.56 -8.10
C GLY A 302 -4.21 -5.51 -8.90
N GLU A 303 -5.24 -4.83 -8.40
CA GLU A 303 -6.50 -4.66 -9.13
C GLU A 303 -6.41 -3.56 -10.19
N LEU A 304 -7.08 -3.81 -11.31
CA LEU A 304 -7.43 -2.82 -12.32
C LEU A 304 -8.90 -2.41 -12.10
N VAL A 305 -9.13 -1.15 -11.73
CA VAL A 305 -10.45 -0.63 -11.34
C VAL A 305 -10.89 0.51 -12.24
N ALA A 306 -12.15 0.46 -12.69
CA ALA A 306 -12.77 1.54 -13.44
C ALA A 306 -13.66 2.43 -12.57
N ILE A 307 -13.53 3.74 -12.73
CA ILE A 307 -14.50 4.73 -12.28
C ILE A 307 -15.32 5.15 -13.51
N ILE A 308 -16.60 4.80 -13.53
CA ILE A 308 -17.50 5.06 -14.66
C ILE A 308 -18.73 5.84 -14.19
N GLY A 309 -19.42 6.49 -15.11
CA GLY A 309 -20.55 7.36 -14.80
C GLY A 309 -20.78 8.41 -15.88
N GLY A 310 -22.00 8.93 -15.96
CA GLY A 310 -22.37 10.00 -16.90
C GLY A 310 -21.52 11.27 -16.72
N SER A 311 -21.64 12.20 -17.68
CA SER A 311 -21.01 13.52 -17.54
C SER A 311 -21.54 14.23 -16.28
N GLY A 312 -20.66 14.89 -15.53
CA GLY A 312 -21.03 15.57 -14.28
C GLY A 312 -21.28 14.66 -13.07
N ALA A 313 -21.11 13.34 -13.19
CA ALA A 313 -21.25 12.40 -12.07
C ALA A 313 -20.13 12.47 -11.00
N GLY A 314 -19.13 13.35 -11.19
CA GLY A 314 -18.06 13.55 -10.21
C GLY A 314 -16.92 12.52 -10.27
N LYS A 315 -16.67 11.88 -11.42
CA LYS A 315 -15.61 10.86 -11.60
C LYS A 315 -14.21 11.40 -11.31
N THR A 316 -13.79 12.45 -12.02
CA THR A 316 -12.49 13.12 -11.79
C THR A 316 -12.40 13.68 -10.38
N THR A 317 -13.48 14.26 -9.85
CA THR A 317 -13.53 14.74 -8.46
C THR A 317 -13.28 13.60 -7.46
N PHE A 318 -13.96 12.46 -7.63
CA PHE A 318 -13.75 11.29 -6.78
C PHE A 318 -12.32 10.78 -6.88
N MET A 319 -11.78 10.66 -8.10
CA MET A 319 -10.39 10.27 -8.34
C MET A 319 -9.39 11.23 -7.65
N ASN A 320 -9.58 12.54 -7.79
CA ASN A 320 -8.74 13.56 -7.16
C ASN A 320 -8.81 13.51 -5.62
N CYS A 321 -9.95 13.13 -5.07
CA CYS A 321 -10.05 12.92 -3.62
C CYS A 321 -9.28 11.66 -3.19
N ILE A 322 -9.40 10.55 -3.91
CA ILE A 322 -8.77 9.28 -3.50
C ILE A 322 -7.27 9.19 -3.82
N ASN A 323 -6.76 10.02 -4.73
CA ASN A 323 -5.32 10.16 -4.97
C ASN A 323 -4.67 11.25 -4.10
N GLY A 324 -5.47 12.06 -3.38
CA GLY A 324 -4.99 13.14 -2.50
C GLY A 324 -4.65 14.45 -3.18
N TYR A 325 -4.83 14.57 -4.50
CA TYR A 325 -4.57 15.79 -5.29
C TYR A 325 -5.52 16.92 -4.90
N GLU A 326 -6.81 16.61 -4.73
CA GLU A 326 -7.81 17.52 -4.16
C GLU A 326 -8.53 16.83 -2.99
N PRO A 327 -8.04 16.99 -1.75
CA PRO A 327 -8.57 16.28 -0.60
C PRO A 327 -10.08 16.48 -0.43
N ALA A 328 -10.78 15.42 -0.04
CA ALA A 328 -12.20 15.49 0.27
C ALA A 328 -12.50 16.50 1.40
N THR A 329 -13.68 17.12 1.36
CA THR A 329 -14.17 17.99 2.44
C THR A 329 -14.63 17.15 3.64
N GLY A 330 -15.15 15.96 3.39
CA GLY A 330 -15.54 14.98 4.40
C GLY A 330 -15.13 13.56 4.03
N GLY A 331 -15.03 12.69 5.03
CA GLY A 331 -14.59 11.30 4.86
C GLY A 331 -13.09 11.12 5.00
N ARG A 332 -12.61 9.89 4.74
CA ARG A 332 -11.19 9.51 4.85
C ARG A 332 -10.79 8.57 3.73
N VAL A 333 -9.52 8.65 3.34
CA VAL A 333 -8.89 7.74 2.39
C VAL A 333 -7.71 7.12 3.09
N PHE A 334 -7.61 5.80 3.02
CA PHE A 334 -6.53 5.03 3.61
C PHE A 334 -5.76 4.32 2.51
N VAL A 335 -4.43 4.45 2.56
CA VAL A 335 -3.49 3.70 1.74
C VAL A 335 -2.81 2.69 2.67
N ASN A 336 -3.03 1.40 2.43
CA ASN A 336 -2.60 0.32 3.34
C ASN A 336 -3.00 0.58 4.82
N GLY A 337 -4.18 1.15 5.05
CA GLY A 337 -4.67 1.45 6.40
C GLY A 337 -4.11 2.74 7.04
N ILE A 338 -3.16 3.42 6.39
CA ILE A 338 -2.64 4.72 6.82
C ILE A 338 -3.47 5.83 6.17
N ASP A 339 -3.89 6.82 6.95
CA ASP A 339 -4.65 7.97 6.44
C ASP A 339 -3.81 8.76 5.41
N LEU A 340 -4.31 8.82 4.17
CA LEU A 340 -3.65 9.43 3.03
C LEU A 340 -3.45 10.93 3.23
N TYR A 341 -4.47 11.65 3.70
CA TYR A 341 -4.42 13.11 3.77
C TYR A 341 -3.42 13.57 4.84
N GLN A 342 -3.38 12.88 5.98
CA GLN A 342 -2.41 13.19 7.04
C GLN A 342 -0.97 12.83 6.68
N ASN A 343 -0.77 11.87 5.76
CA ASN A 343 0.54 11.32 5.40
C ASN A 343 0.87 11.51 3.92
N TYR A 344 0.25 12.51 3.27
CA TYR A 344 0.33 12.66 1.81
C TYR A 344 1.77 12.80 1.31
N ASN A 345 2.62 13.50 2.06
CA ASN A 345 4.05 13.66 1.71
C ASN A 345 4.81 12.32 1.65
N ASN A 346 4.37 11.30 2.39
CA ASN A 346 4.98 9.97 2.39
C ASN A 346 4.47 9.12 1.22
N PHE A 347 3.23 9.37 0.77
CA PHE A 347 2.59 8.62 -0.32
C PHE A 347 2.76 9.25 -1.69
N LYS A 348 3.03 10.55 -1.79
CA LYS A 348 3.09 11.28 -3.07
C LYS A 348 4.03 10.63 -4.09
N MET A 349 5.12 10.01 -3.64
CA MET A 349 6.09 9.33 -4.51
C MET A 349 5.64 7.91 -4.91
N GLN A 350 4.69 7.33 -4.19
CA GLN A 350 4.07 6.04 -4.49
C GLN A 350 2.83 6.17 -5.38
N ILE A 351 2.32 7.39 -5.57
CA ILE A 351 1.13 7.73 -6.35
C ILE A 351 1.58 8.37 -7.66
N GLY A 352 1.23 7.74 -8.79
CA GLY A 352 1.32 8.34 -10.12
C GLY A 352 -0.06 8.80 -10.57
N TYR A 353 -0.15 9.99 -11.15
CA TYR A 353 -1.41 10.54 -11.63
C TYR A 353 -1.25 11.09 -13.06
N VAL A 354 -1.95 10.45 -14.00
CA VAL A 354 -2.01 10.86 -15.40
C VAL A 354 -3.30 11.65 -15.62
N PRO A 355 -3.24 12.98 -15.83
CA PRO A 355 -4.43 13.79 -16.07
C PRO A 355 -5.05 13.54 -17.47
N GLN A 356 -6.24 14.10 -17.68
CA GLN A 356 -6.95 13.96 -18.96
C GLN A 356 -6.17 14.62 -20.10
N GLN A 357 -5.68 15.84 -19.87
CA GLN A 357 -4.84 16.58 -20.82
C GLN A 357 -3.41 16.03 -20.81
N ASP A 358 -2.86 15.78 -21.99
CA ASP A 358 -1.47 15.33 -22.13
C ASP A 358 -0.49 16.46 -21.83
N ILE A 359 0.16 16.38 -20.67
CA ILE A 359 1.21 17.32 -20.26
C ILE A 359 2.56 16.76 -20.74
N VAL A 360 2.90 17.01 -22.00
CA VAL A 360 4.15 16.53 -22.61
C VAL A 360 4.89 17.64 -23.36
N HIS A 361 6.23 17.60 -23.35
CA HIS A 361 7.08 18.56 -24.04
C HIS A 361 7.19 18.23 -25.53
N ASN A 362 6.44 18.92 -26.37
CA ASN A 362 6.35 18.63 -27.82
C ASN A 362 7.69 18.73 -28.57
N ASP A 363 8.62 19.55 -28.07
CA ASP A 363 9.93 19.82 -28.70
C ASP A 363 11.01 18.80 -28.32
N LEU A 364 10.66 17.76 -27.54
CA LEU A 364 11.57 16.69 -27.17
C LEU A 364 11.21 15.39 -27.90
N THR A 365 12.21 14.52 -28.08
CA THR A 365 11.94 13.11 -28.38
C THR A 365 11.38 12.41 -27.15
N VAL A 366 10.67 11.30 -27.35
CA VAL A 366 10.12 10.50 -26.24
C VAL A 366 11.22 10.13 -25.24
N GLU A 367 12.35 9.65 -25.72
CA GLU A 367 13.52 9.33 -24.89
C GLU A 367 14.06 10.54 -24.13
N SER A 368 14.26 11.68 -24.79
CA SER A 368 14.79 12.87 -24.16
C SER A 368 13.87 13.40 -23.06
N MET A 369 12.55 13.36 -23.29
CA MET A 369 11.55 13.69 -22.27
C MET A 369 11.65 12.76 -21.07
N LEU A 370 11.68 11.44 -21.28
CA LEU A 370 11.76 10.46 -20.18
C LEU A 370 13.09 10.57 -19.40
N ARG A 371 14.21 10.78 -20.10
CA ARG A 371 15.52 11.06 -19.47
C ARG A 371 15.48 12.34 -18.65
N TYR A 372 14.84 13.38 -19.15
CA TYR A 372 14.66 14.65 -18.45
C TYR A 372 13.81 14.47 -17.19
N THR A 373 12.66 13.80 -17.29
CA THR A 373 11.81 13.46 -16.14
C THR A 373 12.56 12.62 -15.11
N ALA A 374 13.35 11.64 -15.54
CA ALA A 374 14.17 10.80 -14.67
C ALA A 374 15.15 11.64 -13.84
N LYS A 375 15.85 12.60 -14.46
CA LYS A 375 16.78 13.50 -13.75
C LYS A 375 16.10 14.40 -12.74
N LEU A 376 14.81 14.72 -12.93
CA LEU A 376 14.04 15.55 -12.00
C LEU A 376 13.45 14.75 -10.83
N ARG A 377 12.94 13.55 -11.10
CA ARG A 377 12.11 12.79 -10.15
C ARG A 377 12.84 11.64 -9.47
N LEU A 378 13.98 11.19 -10.00
CA LEU A 378 14.78 10.09 -9.44
C LEU A 378 16.02 10.62 -8.71
N PRO A 379 16.65 9.81 -7.85
CA PRO A 379 17.84 10.24 -7.11
C PRO A 379 18.93 10.80 -8.02
N SER A 380 19.54 11.91 -7.61
CA SER A 380 20.56 12.61 -8.40
C SER A 380 21.82 11.78 -8.64
N ASP A 381 22.01 10.69 -7.90
CA ASP A 381 23.13 9.77 -7.99
C ASP A 381 22.93 8.62 -9.00
N LEU A 382 21.81 8.60 -9.74
CA LEU A 382 21.64 7.65 -10.85
C LEU A 382 22.71 7.85 -11.94
N THR A 383 23.34 6.75 -12.35
CA THR A 383 24.20 6.74 -13.53
C THR A 383 23.39 6.86 -14.82
N ALA A 384 24.03 7.31 -15.90
CA ALA A 384 23.41 7.36 -17.21
C ALA A 384 22.87 5.98 -17.64
N ALA A 385 23.59 4.89 -17.36
CA ALA A 385 23.15 3.53 -17.66
C ALA A 385 21.89 3.12 -16.88
N GLU A 386 21.78 3.50 -15.60
CA GLU A 386 20.57 3.25 -14.79
C GLU A 386 19.37 4.05 -15.31
N ILE A 387 19.58 5.31 -15.72
CA ILE A 387 18.54 6.12 -16.37
C ILE A 387 18.11 5.46 -17.68
N GLU A 388 19.05 5.04 -18.54
CA GLU A 388 18.74 4.39 -19.80
C GLU A 388 17.98 3.08 -19.62
N HIS A 389 18.38 2.28 -18.63
CA HIS A 389 17.67 1.05 -18.29
C HIS A 389 16.24 1.37 -17.85
N ARG A 390 16.05 2.39 -17.00
CA ARG A 390 14.72 2.80 -16.54
C ARG A 390 13.84 3.29 -17.70
N VAL A 391 14.38 4.14 -18.56
CA VAL A 391 13.68 4.64 -19.76
C VAL A 391 13.28 3.48 -20.66
N THR A 392 14.19 2.52 -20.87
CA THR A 392 13.91 1.32 -21.67
C THR A 392 12.82 0.47 -21.03
N ASP A 393 12.88 0.16 -19.73
CA ASP A 393 11.84 -0.63 -19.06
C ASP A 393 10.46 0.04 -19.17
N VAL A 394 10.37 1.36 -18.92
CA VAL A 394 9.12 2.13 -19.04
C VAL A 394 8.55 2.13 -20.46
N LEU A 395 9.40 2.34 -21.48
CA LEU A 395 8.96 2.27 -22.88
C LEU A 395 8.42 0.88 -23.25
N GLY A 396 8.98 -0.18 -22.65
CA GLY A 396 8.52 -1.55 -22.83
C GLY A 396 7.14 -1.78 -22.20
N MET A 397 6.92 -1.24 -20.99
CA MET A 397 5.64 -1.37 -20.28
C MET A 397 4.46 -0.79 -21.06
N ILE A 398 4.67 0.31 -21.80
CA ILE A 398 3.59 1.04 -22.48
C ILE A 398 3.62 0.90 -24.02
N GLY A 399 4.50 0.03 -24.54
CA GLY A 399 4.61 -0.26 -25.97
C GLY A 399 5.05 0.93 -26.82
N LEU A 400 6.00 1.75 -26.35
CA LEU A 400 6.52 2.92 -27.07
C LEU A 400 7.96 2.76 -27.57
N GLN A 401 8.55 1.56 -27.49
CA GLN A 401 9.96 1.32 -27.86
C GLN A 401 10.31 1.77 -29.27
N GLU A 402 9.48 1.43 -30.25
CA GLU A 402 9.71 1.77 -31.66
C GLU A 402 9.59 3.27 -31.95
N HIS A 403 9.05 4.04 -31.01
CA HIS A 403 8.86 5.49 -31.13
C HIS A 403 9.80 6.28 -30.21
N ARG A 404 10.74 5.60 -29.55
CA ARG A 404 11.72 6.18 -28.62
C ARG A 404 12.40 7.45 -29.15
N LYS A 405 12.80 7.45 -30.42
CA LYS A 405 13.54 8.55 -31.07
C LYS A 405 12.63 9.55 -31.80
N LYS A 406 11.31 9.31 -31.87
CA LYS A 406 10.38 10.24 -32.52
C LYS A 406 10.18 11.48 -31.64
N MET A 407 10.00 12.62 -32.30
CA MET A 407 9.57 13.87 -31.66
C MET A 407 8.15 13.70 -31.14
N ILE A 408 7.86 14.19 -29.93
CA ILE A 408 6.52 14.10 -29.33
C ILE A 408 5.48 14.80 -30.21
N SER A 409 5.84 15.91 -30.85
CA SER A 409 4.99 16.62 -31.81
C SER A 409 4.48 15.73 -32.96
N SER A 410 5.28 14.74 -33.38
CA SER A 410 5.00 13.83 -34.50
C SER A 410 4.21 12.57 -34.12
N LEU A 411 3.92 12.37 -32.83
CA LEU A 411 3.17 11.21 -32.35
C LEU A 411 1.68 11.34 -32.64
N SER A 412 1.02 10.20 -32.89
CA SER A 412 -0.44 10.12 -32.89
C SER A 412 -1.01 10.45 -31.50
N GLY A 413 -2.31 10.78 -31.40
CA GLY A 413 -2.96 11.04 -30.12
C GLY A 413 -2.76 9.91 -29.10
N GLY A 414 -2.90 8.65 -29.53
CA GLY A 414 -2.64 7.48 -28.67
C GLY A 414 -1.20 7.31 -28.26
N GLN A 415 -0.25 7.61 -29.14
CA GLN A 415 1.16 7.59 -28.79
C GLN A 415 1.51 8.71 -27.79
N LYS A 416 0.90 9.90 -27.91
CA LYS A 416 1.06 11.01 -26.94
C LYS A 416 0.50 10.63 -25.57
N LYS A 417 -0.66 9.98 -25.52
CA LYS A 417 -1.23 9.48 -24.26
C LYS A 417 -0.33 8.42 -23.62
N ARG A 418 0.19 7.46 -24.40
CA ARG A 418 1.18 6.50 -23.89
C ARG A 418 2.43 7.19 -23.36
N ALA A 419 2.86 8.28 -23.99
CA ALA A 419 4.00 9.06 -23.55
C ALA A 419 3.70 9.80 -22.22
N SER A 420 2.50 10.36 -22.03
CA SER A 420 2.10 10.97 -20.76
C SER A 420 2.01 9.94 -19.63
N ILE A 421 1.53 8.73 -19.93
CA ILE A 421 1.57 7.59 -18.99
C ILE A 421 3.02 7.21 -18.65
N ALA A 422 3.91 7.16 -19.64
CA ALA A 422 5.33 6.83 -19.44
C ALA A 422 6.02 7.82 -18.50
N VAL A 423 5.73 9.12 -18.61
CA VAL A 423 6.29 10.17 -17.72
C VAL A 423 6.00 9.86 -16.25
N GLU A 424 4.76 9.48 -15.94
CA GLU A 424 4.37 9.15 -14.56
C GLU A 424 4.96 7.81 -14.09
N LEU A 425 5.11 6.85 -15.00
CA LEU A 425 5.73 5.57 -14.69
C LEU A 425 7.22 5.70 -14.34
N ILE A 426 7.94 6.74 -14.76
CA ILE A 426 9.39 6.88 -14.47
C ILE A 426 9.73 6.69 -12.99
N SER A 427 8.91 7.22 -12.08
CA SER A 427 9.11 7.14 -10.63
C SER A 427 8.78 5.77 -9.99
N ASP A 428 8.32 4.80 -10.79
CA ASP A 428 7.84 3.48 -10.34
C ASP A 428 6.71 3.54 -9.29
N PRO A 429 5.62 4.30 -9.51
CA PRO A 429 4.53 4.40 -8.55
C PRO A 429 3.84 3.04 -8.34
N VAL A 430 3.38 2.78 -7.12
CA VAL A 430 2.66 1.55 -6.74
C VAL A 430 1.14 1.74 -6.90
N LEU A 431 0.64 2.96 -6.66
CA LEU A 431 -0.72 3.39 -6.94
C LEU A 431 -0.72 4.23 -8.21
N PHE A 432 -1.53 3.86 -9.19
CA PHE A 432 -1.52 4.49 -10.50
C PHE A 432 -2.91 4.93 -10.92
N PHE A 433 -3.12 6.24 -11.05
CA PHE A 433 -4.38 6.87 -11.39
C PHE A 433 -4.32 7.44 -12.80
N LEU A 434 -5.34 7.16 -13.61
CA LEU A 434 -5.43 7.67 -14.98
C LEU A 434 -6.79 8.33 -15.24
N ASP A 435 -6.79 9.61 -15.59
CA ASP A 435 -8.00 10.28 -16.09
C ASP A 435 -8.11 10.09 -17.60
N GLU A 436 -9.13 9.33 -18.01
CA GLU A 436 -9.45 9.06 -19.41
C GLU A 436 -8.22 8.71 -20.28
N PRO A 437 -7.51 7.61 -19.95
CA PRO A 437 -6.33 7.20 -20.71
C PRO A 437 -6.67 6.69 -22.11
N THR A 438 -7.93 6.42 -22.41
CA THR A 438 -8.38 5.84 -23.68
C THR A 438 -9.20 6.80 -24.54
N SER A 439 -9.38 8.04 -24.10
CA SER A 439 -10.20 9.02 -24.82
C SER A 439 -9.54 9.42 -26.16
N GLY A 440 -10.32 9.38 -27.23
CA GLY A 440 -9.86 9.72 -28.58
C GLY A 440 -8.96 8.69 -29.26
N LEU A 441 -8.86 7.47 -28.72
CA LEU A 441 -8.10 6.37 -29.34
C LEU A 441 -8.97 5.56 -30.29
N ASP A 442 -8.36 5.01 -31.32
CA ASP A 442 -8.99 3.96 -32.13
C ASP A 442 -9.12 2.66 -31.30
N PRO A 443 -10.06 1.76 -31.64
CA PRO A 443 -10.34 0.56 -30.85
C PRO A 443 -9.14 -0.38 -30.65
N GLU A 444 -8.24 -0.48 -31.63
CA GLU A 444 -7.07 -1.34 -31.55
C GLU A 444 -6.04 -0.77 -30.57
N THR A 445 -5.74 0.52 -30.68
CA THR A 445 -4.84 1.22 -29.75
C THR A 445 -5.40 1.24 -28.33
N GLU A 446 -6.71 1.40 -28.17
CA GLU A 446 -7.40 1.34 -26.87
C GLU A 446 -7.21 -0.04 -26.22
N LYS A 447 -7.53 -1.12 -26.95
CA LYS A 447 -7.41 -2.49 -26.44
C LYS A 447 -5.97 -2.79 -26.00
N SER A 448 -5.00 -2.46 -26.86
CA SER A 448 -3.58 -2.64 -26.57
C SER A 448 -3.14 -1.89 -25.29
N LEU A 449 -3.64 -0.67 -25.07
CA LEU A 449 -3.33 0.09 -23.86
C LEU A 449 -3.96 -0.55 -22.63
N MET A 450 -5.22 -0.99 -22.73
CA MET A 450 -5.92 -1.66 -21.63
C MET A 450 -5.24 -2.98 -21.22
N ASP A 451 -4.77 -3.78 -22.19
CA ASP A 451 -4.01 -4.99 -21.93
C ASP A 451 -2.70 -4.69 -21.17
N GLN A 452 -2.00 -3.61 -21.55
CA GLN A 452 -0.80 -3.15 -20.84
C GLN A 452 -1.10 -2.66 -19.42
N LEU A 453 -2.20 -1.92 -19.21
CA LEU A 453 -2.63 -1.52 -17.87
C LEU A 453 -2.99 -2.73 -17.00
N LYS A 454 -3.62 -3.76 -17.57
CA LYS A 454 -3.88 -5.02 -16.88
C LYS A 454 -2.58 -5.76 -16.54
N ALA A 455 -1.61 -5.77 -17.44
CA ALA A 455 -0.29 -6.38 -17.19
C ALA A 455 0.48 -5.62 -16.09
N LEU A 456 0.41 -4.28 -16.07
CA LEU A 456 0.97 -3.50 -14.96
C LEU A 456 0.37 -3.91 -13.62
N ALA A 457 -0.94 -4.12 -13.59
CA ALA A 457 -1.63 -4.52 -12.37
C ALA A 457 -1.24 -5.94 -11.92
N THR A 458 -1.40 -6.91 -12.82
CA THR A 458 -1.26 -8.34 -12.52
C THR A 458 0.18 -8.84 -12.46
N GLN A 459 1.09 -8.30 -13.28
CA GLN A 459 2.47 -8.80 -13.40
C GLN A 459 3.47 -7.91 -12.65
N ARG A 460 3.24 -6.59 -12.65
CA ARG A 460 4.13 -5.63 -11.96
C ARG A 460 3.63 -5.22 -10.58
N GLY A 461 2.51 -5.79 -10.11
CA GLY A 461 1.96 -5.56 -8.78
C GLY A 461 1.57 -4.11 -8.54
N LYS A 462 1.09 -3.39 -9.57
CA LYS A 462 0.57 -2.03 -9.41
C LYS A 462 -0.92 -2.08 -9.12
N THR A 463 -1.44 -1.14 -8.35
CA THR A 463 -2.89 -0.95 -8.27
C THR A 463 -3.25 0.16 -9.24
N VAL A 464 -4.09 -0.15 -10.23
CA VAL A 464 -4.38 0.76 -11.34
C VAL A 464 -5.84 1.16 -11.29
N ILE A 465 -6.10 2.46 -11.24
CA ILE A 465 -7.44 3.04 -11.14
C ILE A 465 -7.59 4.03 -12.28
N LEU A 466 -8.62 3.87 -13.10
CA LEU A 466 -8.83 4.78 -14.22
C LEU A 466 -10.26 5.24 -14.35
N VAL A 467 -10.43 6.50 -14.75
CA VAL A 467 -11.69 7.04 -15.19
C VAL A 467 -11.84 6.74 -16.67
N THR A 468 -12.97 6.16 -17.09
CA THR A 468 -13.25 5.91 -18.50
C THR A 468 -14.73 6.15 -18.84
N HIS A 469 -14.95 6.59 -20.08
CA HIS A 469 -16.26 6.69 -20.71
C HIS A 469 -16.51 5.56 -21.72
N THR A 470 -15.46 4.84 -22.13
CA THR A 470 -15.56 3.65 -22.99
C THR A 470 -15.64 2.39 -22.15
N LEU A 471 -16.58 1.51 -22.50
CA LEU A 471 -16.85 0.24 -21.83
C LEU A 471 -16.52 -0.98 -22.69
N GLN A 472 -15.92 -0.80 -23.87
CA GLN A 472 -15.58 -1.90 -24.77
C GLN A 472 -14.71 -2.96 -24.08
N ASN A 473 -13.78 -2.50 -23.25
CA ASN A 473 -12.83 -3.32 -22.51
C ASN A 473 -13.24 -3.54 -21.04
N ALA A 474 -14.53 -3.34 -20.70
CA ALA A 474 -14.98 -3.34 -19.31
C ALA A 474 -14.81 -4.70 -18.58
N HIS A 475 -14.73 -5.79 -19.34
CA HIS A 475 -14.49 -7.14 -18.82
C HIS A 475 -13.08 -7.34 -18.22
N LEU A 476 -12.12 -6.45 -18.52
CA LEU A 476 -10.76 -6.52 -17.96
C LEU A 476 -10.68 -5.98 -16.53
N PHE A 477 -11.65 -5.17 -16.10
CA PHE A 477 -11.69 -4.59 -14.77
C PHE A 477 -12.03 -5.63 -13.72
N ASP A 478 -11.22 -5.67 -12.65
CA ASP A 478 -11.51 -6.48 -11.47
C ASP A 478 -12.70 -5.90 -10.71
N LYS A 479 -12.79 -4.56 -10.68
CA LYS A 479 -13.90 -3.83 -10.06
C LYS A 479 -14.34 -2.60 -10.85
N ILE A 480 -15.60 -2.25 -10.66
CA ILE A 480 -16.27 -1.09 -11.23
C ILE A 480 -16.84 -0.26 -10.10
N ILE A 481 -16.55 1.03 -10.14
CA ILE A 481 -17.15 2.08 -9.32
C ILE A 481 -18.04 2.88 -10.24
N PHE A 482 -19.36 2.68 -10.13
CA PHE A 482 -20.34 3.39 -10.95
C PHE A 482 -20.88 4.59 -10.20
N LEU A 483 -20.65 5.79 -10.73
CA LEU A 483 -21.17 7.04 -10.19
C LEU A 483 -22.40 7.51 -10.96
N ALA A 484 -23.48 7.77 -10.21
CA ALA A 484 -24.67 8.42 -10.72
C ALA A 484 -24.56 9.95 -10.54
N PRO A 485 -25.12 10.75 -11.46
CA PRO A 485 -25.22 12.19 -11.27
C PRO A 485 -26.13 12.53 -10.09
N GLY A 486 -25.85 13.65 -9.44
CA GLY A 486 -26.75 14.21 -8.43
C GLY A 486 -28.04 14.74 -9.06
N THR A 487 -29.05 14.95 -8.22
CA THR A 487 -30.32 15.60 -8.61
C THR A 487 -30.44 16.96 -7.91
N PRO A 488 -31.37 17.84 -8.31
CA PRO A 488 -31.62 19.08 -7.57
C PRO A 488 -31.95 18.84 -6.08
N GLN A 489 -32.67 17.76 -5.79
CA GLN A 489 -33.02 17.34 -4.43
C GLN A 489 -31.82 16.74 -3.67
N TYR A 490 -30.92 16.05 -4.39
CA TYR A 490 -29.75 15.37 -3.81
C TYR A 490 -28.49 15.69 -4.62
N PRO A 491 -27.86 16.87 -4.39
CA PRO A 491 -26.76 17.35 -5.21
C PRO A 491 -25.48 16.52 -5.04
N GLY A 492 -24.63 16.58 -6.08
CA GLY A 492 -23.35 15.89 -6.14
C GLY A 492 -23.43 14.45 -6.61
N GLY A 493 -22.34 13.97 -7.21
CA GLY A 493 -22.22 12.59 -7.67
C GLY A 493 -22.38 11.59 -6.52
N LYS A 494 -23.05 10.47 -6.78
CA LYS A 494 -23.34 9.42 -5.79
C LYS A 494 -22.87 8.06 -6.26
N LEU A 495 -22.50 7.19 -5.32
CA LEU A 495 -22.16 5.80 -5.64
C LEU A 495 -23.44 5.01 -5.94
N ALA A 496 -23.56 4.52 -7.18
CA ALA A 496 -24.68 3.69 -7.62
C ALA A 496 -24.36 2.20 -7.61
N TYR A 497 -23.08 1.84 -7.80
CA TYR A 497 -22.61 0.46 -7.74
C TYR A 497 -21.12 0.41 -7.42
N TYR A 498 -20.71 -0.61 -6.66
CA TYR A 498 -19.32 -0.98 -6.45
C TYR A 498 -19.19 -2.51 -6.37
N GLY A 499 -18.36 -3.10 -7.22
CA GLY A 499 -18.19 -4.55 -7.28
C GLY A 499 -17.59 -5.03 -8.61
N SER A 500 -17.75 -6.32 -8.94
CA SER A 500 -17.19 -6.91 -10.17
C SER A 500 -17.96 -6.48 -11.43
N TYR A 501 -17.33 -6.61 -12.60
CA TYR A 501 -18.00 -6.38 -13.89
C TYR A 501 -19.28 -7.19 -14.05
N LYS A 502 -19.24 -8.50 -13.75
CA LYS A 502 -20.42 -9.38 -13.85
C LYS A 502 -21.50 -9.02 -12.84
N GLY A 503 -21.11 -8.64 -11.63
CA GLY A 503 -22.06 -8.16 -10.62
C GLY A 503 -22.76 -6.88 -11.04
N ALA A 504 -22.07 -5.99 -11.77
CA ALA A 504 -22.68 -4.77 -12.29
C ALA A 504 -23.78 -5.08 -13.32
N LEU A 505 -23.53 -6.01 -14.26
CA LEU A 505 -24.53 -6.45 -15.24
C LEU A 505 -25.80 -6.99 -14.56
N ASN A 506 -25.63 -7.88 -13.57
CA ASN A 506 -26.74 -8.43 -12.80
C ASN A 506 -27.49 -7.36 -12.01
N TYR A 507 -26.76 -6.44 -11.38
CA TYR A 507 -27.32 -5.38 -10.54
C TYR A 507 -28.21 -4.42 -11.34
N PHE A 508 -27.77 -4.06 -12.55
CA PHE A 508 -28.52 -3.19 -13.45
C PHE A 508 -29.54 -3.94 -14.32
N GLY A 509 -29.47 -5.28 -14.37
CA GLY A 509 -30.35 -6.10 -15.20
C GLY A 509 -30.11 -5.88 -16.70
N VAL A 510 -28.83 -5.75 -17.09
CA VAL A 510 -28.43 -5.44 -18.47
C VAL A 510 -27.42 -6.46 -18.99
N GLU A 511 -27.41 -6.70 -20.30
CA GLU A 511 -26.41 -7.55 -20.96
C GLU A 511 -25.10 -6.80 -21.22
N ASN A 512 -25.18 -5.46 -21.38
CA ASN A 512 -24.04 -4.59 -21.62
C ASN A 512 -24.06 -3.39 -20.66
N LEU A 513 -22.90 -3.04 -20.08
CA LEU A 513 -22.80 -1.87 -19.20
C LEU A 513 -23.07 -0.53 -19.90
N ASN A 514 -23.01 -0.47 -21.23
CA ASN A 514 -23.47 0.70 -21.97
C ASN A 514 -24.95 1.01 -21.67
N ASP A 515 -25.78 -0.03 -21.51
CA ASP A 515 -27.21 0.11 -21.21
C ASP A 515 -27.43 0.58 -19.77
N ALA A 516 -26.51 0.27 -18.86
CA ALA A 516 -26.56 0.74 -17.47
C ALA A 516 -26.52 2.28 -17.38
N PHE A 517 -25.86 2.97 -18.33
CA PHE A 517 -25.88 4.44 -18.37
C PHE A 517 -27.28 4.99 -18.63
N ALA A 518 -28.02 4.38 -19.55
CA ALA A 518 -29.39 4.81 -19.87
C ALA A 518 -30.30 4.59 -18.65
N VAL A 519 -30.21 3.39 -18.06
CA VAL A 519 -30.99 2.98 -16.90
C VAL A 519 -30.73 3.89 -15.68
N ILE A 520 -29.47 4.23 -15.39
CA ILE A 520 -29.13 5.17 -14.31
C ILE A 520 -29.59 6.60 -14.64
N SER A 521 -29.42 7.05 -15.88
CA SER A 521 -29.78 8.43 -16.25
C SER A 521 -31.29 8.68 -16.12
N SER A 522 -32.13 7.68 -16.38
CA SER A 522 -33.58 7.78 -16.19
C SER A 522 -34.00 7.79 -14.72
N ASN A 523 -33.32 7.05 -13.84
CA ASN A 523 -33.69 6.98 -12.42
C ASN A 523 -32.45 6.83 -11.50
N PRO A 524 -31.64 7.90 -11.34
CA PRO A 524 -30.37 7.80 -10.61
C PRO A 524 -30.55 7.34 -9.16
N MET A 525 -31.56 7.88 -8.48
CA MET A 525 -31.79 7.61 -7.06
C MET A 525 -32.34 6.22 -6.78
N LEU A 526 -33.01 5.56 -7.74
CA LEU A 526 -33.47 4.18 -7.58
C LEU A 526 -32.29 3.24 -7.32
N TYR A 527 -31.25 3.33 -8.15
CA TYR A 527 -30.06 2.51 -8.04
C TYR A 527 -29.16 2.94 -6.89
N VAL A 528 -29.06 4.24 -6.58
CA VAL A 528 -28.34 4.67 -5.38
C VAL A 528 -29.00 4.11 -4.12
N ASN A 529 -30.32 4.21 -3.99
CA ASN A 529 -31.04 3.72 -2.82
C ASN A 529 -31.01 2.20 -2.71
N ARG A 530 -31.17 1.48 -3.83
CA ARG A 530 -31.03 0.02 -3.87
C ARG A 530 -29.65 -0.40 -3.37
N PHE A 531 -28.57 0.25 -3.82
CA PHE A 531 -27.21 -0.07 -3.39
C PHE A 531 -26.97 0.21 -1.89
N LEU A 532 -27.57 1.28 -1.38
CA LEU A 532 -27.52 1.59 0.05
C LEU A 532 -28.25 0.54 0.90
N GLN A 533 -29.38 0.02 0.42
CA GLN A 533 -30.17 -1.00 1.11
C GLN A 533 -29.46 -2.37 1.17
N THR A 534 -28.60 -2.70 0.20
CA THR A 534 -27.82 -3.95 0.23
C THR A 534 -26.56 -3.85 1.12
N GLY A 535 -26.39 -2.76 1.88
CA GLY A 535 -25.22 -2.56 2.73
C GLY A 535 -23.92 -2.38 1.93
N GLY A 536 -24.02 -2.03 0.64
CA GLY A 536 -22.87 -1.90 -0.24
C GLY A 536 -22.22 -3.22 -0.68
N ALA A 537 -22.86 -4.36 -0.41
CA ALA A 537 -22.53 -5.62 -1.08
C ALA A 537 -23.32 -5.70 -2.39
N ALA A 538 -22.61 -5.86 -3.51
CA ALA A 538 -23.23 -6.33 -4.73
C ALA A 538 -23.70 -7.78 -4.49
N LEU A 539 -24.99 -8.05 -4.70
CA LEU A 539 -25.56 -9.40 -4.68
C LEU A 539 -24.81 -10.34 -5.62
#